data_AF-A0A1L9GUV2-F1
#
_entry.id   AF-A0A1L9GUV2-F1
#
_cell.length_a   1.000
_cell.length_b   1.000
_cell.length_c   1.000
_cell.angle_alpha   90.00
_cell.angle_beta   90.00
_cell.angle_gamma   90.00
#
_symmetry.space_group_name_H-M   'P 1'
#
loop_
_entity.id
_entity.type
_entity.pdbx_description
1 polymer ?
#
loop_
_entity_poly.entity_id
_entity_poly.type
_entity_poly.pdbx_seq_one_letter_code
_entity_poly.pdbx_strand_id
1 'polypeptide(L)'
;MIIFGWGHQKINNVGPTFKQQCSHCNNSEYWLLNKISTWFTLFFIPVFPYENKHFLSCPICQYGVELKSAQADEIKPFAEANQLLIDGKITENEYKTRLSLLPNRESEIVEAEVEQSIKSDDSPLTFCSNCGTGLTGEIKFCGNCGAKNMIE
;
A
#
# COMPACT_ATOMS: atom_id res chain seq x y z
N MET A 1 20.79 -12.26 28.05
CA MET A 1 19.38 -12.33 27.62
C MET A 1 19.11 -11.11 26.76
N ILE A 2 18.71 -11.29 25.49
CA ILE A 2 18.35 -10.17 24.61
C ILE A 2 16.87 -9.86 24.88
N ILE A 3 16.60 -8.68 25.43
CA ILE A 3 15.24 -8.23 25.79
C ILE A 3 14.67 -7.21 24.80
N PHE A 4 15.44 -6.82 23.78
CA PHE A 4 15.03 -5.86 22.76
C PHE A 4 15.16 -6.48 21.38
N GLY A 5 14.29 -6.05 20.47
CA GLY A 5 14.27 -6.53 19.09
C GLY A 5 13.87 -5.43 18.12
N TRP A 6 14.28 -5.59 16.87
CA TRP A 6 14.06 -4.65 15.77
C TRP A 6 13.38 -5.40 14.61
N GLY A 7 12.73 -4.67 13.71
CA GLY A 7 12.17 -5.27 12.49
C GLY A 7 10.78 -5.92 12.65
N HIS A 8 10.10 -5.76 13.80
CA HIS A 8 8.71 -6.21 13.90
C HIS A 8 7.81 -5.33 13.02
N GLN A 9 7.26 -5.89 11.94
CA GLN A 9 6.45 -5.13 11.00
C GLN A 9 4.97 -5.37 11.24
N LYS A 10 4.17 -4.30 11.10
CA LYS A 10 2.71 -4.36 11.07
C LYS A 10 2.21 -3.72 9.78
N ILE A 11 1.32 -4.41 9.07
CA ILE A 11 0.63 -3.85 7.90
C ILE A 11 -0.72 -3.31 8.35
N ASN A 12 -1.07 -2.12 7.86
CA ASN A 12 -2.40 -1.54 7.99
C ASN A 12 -2.94 -1.20 6.59
N ASN A 13 -4.11 -1.74 6.25
CA ASN A 13 -4.81 -1.38 5.03
C ASN A 13 -5.50 -0.02 5.25
N VAL A 14 -5.15 0.98 4.44
CA VAL A 14 -5.73 2.32 4.51
C VAL A 14 -7.05 2.35 3.74
N GLY A 15 -7.07 1.72 2.56
CA GLY A 15 -8.26 1.60 1.73
C GLY A 15 -7.95 1.52 0.24
N PRO A 16 -8.99 1.36 -0.60
CA PRO A 16 -8.85 1.36 -2.05
C PRO A 16 -8.63 2.76 -2.60
N THR A 17 -7.79 2.90 -3.62
CA THR A 17 -7.41 4.18 -4.23
C THR A 17 -8.09 4.36 -5.59
N PHE A 18 -7.34 4.26 -6.68
CA PHE A 18 -7.79 4.41 -8.05
C PHE A 18 -7.75 3.06 -8.75
N LYS A 19 -8.56 2.96 -9.81
CA LYS A 19 -8.58 1.81 -10.69
C LYS A 19 -7.41 1.91 -11.66
N GLN A 20 -6.56 0.89 -11.70
CA GLN A 20 -5.48 0.81 -12.69
C GLN A 20 -5.18 -0.65 -13.04
N GLN A 21 -4.66 -0.88 -14.24
CA GLN A 21 -4.27 -2.21 -14.69
C GLN A 21 -2.97 -2.66 -13.99
N CYS A 22 -2.96 -3.89 -13.49
CA CYS A 22 -1.78 -4.47 -12.88
C CYS A 22 -0.77 -4.95 -13.94
N SER A 23 0.48 -4.48 -13.86
CA SER A 23 1.56 -4.92 -14.74
C SER A 23 1.96 -6.39 -14.56
N HIS A 24 1.51 -7.05 -13.48
CA HIS A 24 1.82 -8.44 -13.17
C HIS A 24 0.73 -9.41 -13.65
N CYS A 25 -0.52 -9.18 -13.23
CA CYS A 25 -1.64 -10.09 -13.56
C CYS A 25 -2.57 -9.56 -14.67
N ASN A 26 -2.31 -8.36 -15.21
CA ASN A 26 -3.09 -7.70 -16.27
C ASN A 26 -4.58 -7.43 -15.97
N ASN A 27 -5.01 -7.63 -14.72
CA ASN A 27 -6.36 -7.27 -14.27
C ASN A 27 -6.45 -5.79 -13.89
N SER A 28 -7.62 -5.18 -14.10
CA SER A 28 -7.90 -3.78 -13.80
C SER A 28 -8.84 -3.66 -12.62
N GLU A 29 -8.29 -3.34 -11.46
CA GLU A 29 -9.03 -3.22 -10.20
C GLU A 29 -8.63 -1.96 -9.42
N TYR A 30 -9.41 -1.65 -8.37
CA TYR A 30 -9.02 -0.62 -7.40
C TYR A 30 -7.83 -1.10 -6.58
N TRP A 31 -6.71 -0.40 -6.68
CA TRP A 31 -5.53 -0.76 -5.90
C TRP A 31 -5.69 -0.39 -4.44
N LEU A 32 -5.04 -1.14 -3.56
CA LEU A 32 -5.11 -0.93 -2.13
C LEU A 32 -3.88 -0.15 -1.65
N LEU A 33 -4.09 0.93 -0.91
CA LEU A 33 -3.03 1.60 -0.18
C LEU A 33 -2.81 0.90 1.16
N ASN A 34 -1.60 0.41 1.37
CA ASN A 34 -1.19 -0.20 2.61
C ASN A 34 -0.05 0.60 3.26
N LYS A 35 -0.04 0.62 4.59
CA LYS A 35 1.01 1.21 5.41
C LYS A 35 1.74 0.11 6.16
N ILE A 36 3.06 0.05 6.03
CA ILE A 36 3.94 -0.84 6.79
C ILE A 36 4.61 0.00 7.87
N SER A 37 4.41 -0.37 9.12
CA SER A 37 5.11 0.24 10.25
C SER A 37 6.12 -0.75 10.80
N THR A 38 7.40 -0.37 10.87
CA THR A 38 8.45 -1.16 11.52
C THR A 38 8.62 -0.70 12.96
N TRP A 39 8.49 -1.63 13.91
CA TRP A 39 8.42 -1.38 15.34
C TRP A 39 9.69 -1.79 16.06
N PHE A 40 10.09 -0.97 17.03
CA PHE A 40 10.98 -1.38 18.09
C PHE A 40 10.20 -2.22 19.09
N THR A 41 10.76 -3.36 19.48
CA THR A 41 10.16 -4.27 20.46
C THR A 41 11.00 -4.30 21.73
N LEU A 42 10.33 -4.23 22.87
CA LEU A 42 10.93 -4.42 24.19
C LEU A 42 10.14 -5.50 24.91
N PHE A 43 10.84 -6.51 25.44
CA PHE A 43 10.24 -7.72 25.99
C PHE A 43 9.24 -8.38 25.01
N PHE A 44 9.57 -8.41 23.71
CA PHE A 44 8.71 -8.91 22.63
C PHE A 44 7.40 -8.13 22.42
N ILE A 45 7.21 -6.99 23.09
CA ILE A 45 6.06 -6.10 22.91
C ILE A 45 6.47 -4.96 21.95
N PRO A 46 5.75 -4.73 20.84
CA PRO A 46 5.98 -3.58 19.94
C PRO A 46 5.65 -2.27 20.68
N VAL A 47 6.68 -1.46 21.00
CA VAL A 47 6.52 -0.26 21.84
C VAL A 47 6.22 0.96 20.99
N PHE A 48 7.04 1.24 19.97
CA PHE A 48 6.82 2.36 19.06
C PHE A 48 7.32 2.03 17.65
N PRO A 49 6.68 2.58 16.59
CA PRO A 49 7.17 2.47 15.23
C PRO A 49 8.32 3.46 15.01
N TYR A 50 9.41 3.00 14.40
CA TYR A 50 10.54 3.86 14.02
C TYR A 50 10.61 4.11 12.51
N GLU A 51 9.84 3.38 11.71
CA GLU A 51 9.78 3.53 10.25
C GLU A 51 8.35 3.31 9.78
N ASN A 52 7.92 4.11 8.80
CA ASN A 52 6.63 3.94 8.12
C ASN A 52 6.85 4.02 6.62
N LYS A 53 6.36 3.01 5.90
CA LYS A 53 6.37 2.95 4.44
C LYS A 53 4.95 2.80 3.93
N HIS A 54 4.68 3.36 2.75
CA HIS A 54 3.41 3.19 2.06
C HIS A 54 3.67 2.45 0.75
N PHE A 55 2.79 1.54 0.41
CA PHE A 55 2.85 0.83 -0.86
C PHE A 55 1.45 0.64 -1.41
N LEU A 56 1.34 0.69 -2.73
CA LEU A 56 0.14 0.27 -3.43
C LEU A 56 0.23 -1.23 -3.71
N SER A 57 -0.86 -1.96 -3.56
CA SER A 57 -0.92 -3.37 -3.93
C SER A 57 -2.15 -3.71 -4.76
N CYS A 58 -1.96 -4.57 -5.74
CA CYS A 58 -3.02 -5.21 -6.49
C CYS A 58 -3.81 -6.17 -5.56
N PRO A 59 -5.15 -6.05 -5.46
CA PRO A 59 -5.95 -6.93 -4.60
C PRO A 59 -6.01 -8.38 -5.10
N ILE A 60 -5.64 -8.63 -6.37
CA ILE A 60 -5.72 -9.96 -7.00
C ILE A 60 -4.43 -10.76 -6.78
N CYS A 61 -3.30 -10.24 -7.25
CA CYS A 61 -2.02 -10.96 -7.22
C CYS A 61 -1.02 -10.45 -6.17
N GLN A 62 -1.41 -9.47 -5.34
CA GLN A 62 -0.56 -8.88 -4.28
C GLN A 62 0.73 -8.20 -4.79
N TYR A 63 0.90 -8.07 -6.11
CA TYR A 63 1.93 -7.23 -6.70
C TYR A 63 1.83 -5.81 -6.14
N GLY A 64 2.96 -5.22 -5.74
CA GLY A 64 2.96 -3.92 -5.11
C GLY A 64 4.08 -3.01 -5.58
N VAL A 65 3.94 -1.73 -5.28
CA VAL A 65 4.89 -0.68 -5.62
C VAL A 65 5.05 0.22 -4.40
N GLU A 66 6.28 0.46 -3.97
CA GLU A 66 6.56 1.39 -2.88
C GLU A 66 6.29 2.83 -3.33
N LEU A 67 5.61 3.60 -2.48
CA LEU A 67 5.38 5.01 -2.71
C LEU A 67 6.42 5.84 -1.98
N LYS A 68 6.89 6.91 -2.65
CA LYS A 68 7.63 7.98 -1.97
C LYS A 68 6.68 8.73 -1.04
N SER A 69 7.19 9.31 0.04
CA SER A 69 6.38 10.00 1.06
C SER A 69 5.44 11.06 0.45
N ALA A 70 5.93 11.88 -0.48
CA ALA A 70 5.11 12.90 -1.16
C ALA A 70 3.92 12.29 -1.93
N GLN A 71 4.13 11.20 -2.67
CA GLN A 71 3.06 10.49 -3.39
C GLN A 71 2.06 9.87 -2.42
N ALA A 72 2.54 9.32 -1.30
CA ALA A 72 1.68 8.74 -0.28
C ALA A 72 0.78 9.81 0.36
N ASP A 73 1.30 11.00 0.63
CA ASP A 73 0.52 12.10 1.21
C ASP A 73 -0.59 12.60 0.27
N GLU A 74 -0.35 12.56 -1.05
CA GLU A 74 -1.36 12.88 -2.06
C GLU A 74 -2.44 11.80 -2.19
N ILE A 75 -2.06 10.52 -2.17
CA ILE A 75 -2.98 9.39 -2.44
C ILE A 75 -3.80 9.00 -1.20
N LYS A 76 -3.23 9.13 -0.01
CA LYS A 76 -3.86 8.76 1.27
C LYS A 76 -5.27 9.33 1.48
N PRO A 77 -5.56 10.62 1.25
CA PRO A 77 -6.91 11.14 1.46
C PRO A 77 -7.97 10.50 0.55
N PHE A 78 -7.60 10.10 -0.68
CA PHE A 78 -8.49 9.35 -1.56
C PHE A 78 -8.79 7.97 -1.00
N ALA A 79 -7.76 7.25 -0.55
CA ALA A 79 -7.90 5.93 0.06
C ALA A 79 -8.83 5.94 1.27
N GLU A 80 -8.65 6.91 2.17
CA GLU A 80 -9.46 7.08 3.36
C GLU A 80 -10.92 7.44 3.02
N ALA A 81 -11.14 8.36 2.07
CA ALA A 81 -12.48 8.73 1.64
C ALA A 81 -13.23 7.54 1.00
N ASN A 82 -12.56 6.77 0.16
CA ASN A 82 -13.13 5.56 -0.45
C ASN A 82 -13.48 4.51 0.61
N GLN A 83 -12.57 4.27 1.57
CA GLN A 83 -12.83 3.32 2.65
C GLN A 83 -14.02 3.73 3.51
N LEU A 84 -14.14 5.02 3.85
CA LEU A 84 -15.28 5.53 4.62
C LEU A 84 -16.61 5.34 3.90
N LEU A 85 -16.63 5.49 2.57
CA LEU A 85 -17.82 5.24 1.77
C LEU A 85 -18.19 3.76 1.76
N ILE A 86 -17.20 2.87 1.55
CA ILE A 86 -17.39 1.41 1.58
C ILE A 86 -17.88 0.93 2.95
N ASP A 87 -17.34 1.49 4.03
CA ASP A 87 -17.74 1.19 5.41
C ASP A 87 -19.14 1.73 5.74
N GLY A 88 -19.79 2.49 4.84
CA GLY A 88 -21.09 3.13 5.08
C GLY A 88 -21.05 4.23 6.14
N LYS A 89 -19.85 4.73 6.48
CA LYS A 89 -19.66 5.78 7.50
C LYS A 89 -20.00 7.18 6.98
N ILE A 90 -20.03 7.35 5.67
CA ILE A 90 -20.34 8.61 4.99
C ILE A 90 -21.29 8.36 3.83
N THR A 91 -22.04 9.40 3.46
CA THR A 91 -22.92 9.39 2.29
C THR A 91 -22.17 9.70 1.00
N GLU A 92 -22.76 9.37 -0.14
CA GLU A 92 -22.19 9.73 -1.46
C GLU A 92 -21.97 11.25 -1.63
N ASN A 93 -22.86 12.06 -1.08
CA ASN A 93 -22.74 13.51 -1.17
C ASN A 93 -21.52 14.01 -0.38
N GLU A 94 -21.34 13.52 0.85
CA GLU A 94 -20.16 13.85 1.66
C GLU A 94 -18.86 13.33 1.05
N TYR A 95 -18.90 12.17 0.40
CA TYR A 95 -17.78 11.65 -0.37
C TYR A 95 -17.42 12.58 -1.54
N LYS A 96 -18.40 12.99 -2.35
CA LYS A 96 -18.20 13.94 -3.46
C LYS A 96 -17.64 15.28 -2.98
N THR A 97 -18.11 15.78 -1.84
CA THR A 97 -17.57 17.00 -1.22
C THR A 97 -16.12 16.82 -0.82
N ARG A 98 -15.77 15.73 -0.11
CA ARG A 98 -14.37 15.45 0.26
C ARG A 98 -13.46 15.39 -0.97
N LEU A 99 -13.87 14.66 -1.99
CA LEU A 99 -13.12 14.51 -3.24
C LEU A 99 -12.91 15.84 -3.97
N SER A 100 -13.89 16.75 -3.91
CA SER A 100 -13.76 18.07 -4.53
C SER A 100 -12.75 19.00 -3.86
N LEU A 101 -12.41 18.74 -2.60
CA LEU A 101 -11.46 19.52 -1.81
C LEU A 101 -10.02 19.01 -1.92
N LEU A 102 -9.82 17.81 -2.48
CA LEU A 102 -8.49 17.26 -2.66
C LEU A 102 -7.78 17.98 -3.80
N PRO A 103 -6.54 18.44 -3.59
CA PRO A 103 -5.73 19.00 -4.67
C PRO A 103 -5.50 17.92 -5.76
N ASN A 104 -5.49 18.33 -7.03
CA ASN A 104 -5.38 17.48 -8.23
C ASN A 104 -6.60 16.61 -8.53
N ARG A 105 -7.72 17.26 -8.87
CA ARG A 105 -8.96 16.63 -9.36
C ARG A 105 -8.96 16.34 -10.88
N GLU A 106 -7.91 16.71 -11.61
CA GLU A 106 -7.72 16.27 -12.99
C GLU A 106 -7.02 14.91 -12.92
N SER A 107 -7.70 13.77 -13.09
CA SER A 107 -8.68 13.57 -14.15
C SER A 107 -9.39 12.20 -14.03
N GLU A 108 -10.64 12.15 -14.50
CA GLU A 108 -11.23 10.96 -15.12
C GLU A 108 -10.60 10.67 -16.51
N ILE A 109 -9.34 11.06 -16.74
CA ILE A 109 -8.61 10.94 -18.01
C ILE A 109 -7.10 10.82 -17.71
N VAL A 110 -6.65 9.71 -17.13
CA VAL A 110 -5.25 9.29 -17.32
C VAL A 110 -5.18 7.89 -17.90
N GLU A 111 -5.84 7.71 -19.05
CA GLU A 111 -5.53 6.61 -19.96
C GLU A 111 -4.31 6.93 -20.84
N ALA A 112 -3.69 8.12 -20.76
CA ALA A 112 -2.67 8.53 -21.73
C ALA A 112 -1.34 9.10 -21.19
N GLU A 113 -1.20 9.54 -19.92
CA GLU A 113 0.03 10.25 -19.51
C GLU A 113 0.59 9.94 -18.09
N VAL A 114 0.34 8.74 -17.52
CA VAL A 114 1.11 8.27 -16.33
C VAL A 114 2.43 7.58 -16.73
N GLU A 115 2.75 7.46 -18.01
CA GLU A 115 3.94 6.73 -18.44
C GLU A 115 5.29 7.39 -18.09
N GLN A 116 5.34 8.62 -17.52
CA GLN A 116 6.62 9.35 -17.45
C GLN A 116 7.03 10.02 -16.13
N SER A 117 6.43 9.72 -14.98
CA SER A 117 6.94 10.26 -13.69
C SER A 117 7.21 9.26 -12.55
N ILE A 118 7.13 7.95 -12.81
CA ILE A 118 7.69 6.93 -11.91
C ILE A 118 8.91 6.26 -12.57
N LYS A 119 9.97 7.04 -12.82
CA LYS A 119 11.32 6.46 -12.89
C LYS A 119 11.86 6.35 -11.47
N SER A 120 11.46 5.30 -10.76
CA SER A 120 12.31 4.75 -9.71
C SER A 120 13.04 3.57 -10.31
N ASP A 121 14.34 3.75 -10.55
CA ASP A 121 15.30 2.64 -10.58
C ASP A 121 15.04 1.78 -9.33
N ASP A 122 14.47 0.60 -9.54
CA ASP A 122 14.79 -0.66 -8.87
C ASP A 122 13.66 -1.66 -9.17
N SER A 123 14.04 -2.92 -9.32
CA SER A 123 13.22 -4.05 -9.78
C SER A 123 11.84 -4.15 -9.08
N PRO A 124 10.82 -4.76 -9.72
CA PRO A 124 9.48 -4.93 -9.12
C PRO A 124 9.55 -5.53 -7.71
N LEU A 125 9.35 -4.69 -6.69
CA LEU A 125 9.35 -5.10 -5.30
C LEU A 125 7.98 -5.64 -4.94
N THR A 126 7.83 -6.95 -4.95
CA THR A 126 6.64 -7.59 -4.38
C THR A 126 6.72 -7.48 -2.86
N PHE A 127 5.64 -7.08 -2.20
CA PHE A 127 5.62 -7.01 -0.73
C PHE A 127 4.90 -8.24 -0.19
N CYS A 128 5.42 -8.80 0.90
CA CYS A 128 4.71 -9.86 1.60
C CYS A 128 3.37 -9.33 2.11
N SER A 129 2.26 -9.94 1.70
CA SER A 129 0.91 -9.56 2.12
C SER A 129 0.65 -9.72 3.61
N ASN A 130 1.50 -10.47 4.33
CA ASN A 130 1.35 -10.70 5.78
C ASN A 130 2.22 -9.76 6.64
N CYS A 131 3.48 -9.51 6.26
CA CYS A 131 4.38 -8.64 7.06
C CYS A 131 4.90 -7.40 6.35
N GLY A 132 4.75 -7.28 5.03
CA GLY A 132 5.16 -6.10 4.28
C GLY A 132 6.65 -6.07 3.98
N THR A 133 7.39 -7.15 4.24
CA THR A 133 8.78 -7.24 3.80
C THR A 133 8.84 -7.25 2.28
N GLY A 134 9.71 -6.41 1.72
CA GLY A 134 10.03 -6.45 0.29
C GLY A 134 10.65 -7.79 -0.08
N LEU A 135 10.13 -8.39 -1.14
CA LEU A 135 10.51 -9.69 -1.65
C LEU A 135 11.14 -9.49 -3.03
N THR A 136 12.27 -10.16 -3.23
CA THR A 136 12.99 -10.16 -4.50
C THR A 136 12.80 -11.52 -5.18
N GLY A 137 12.20 -11.50 -6.37
CA GLY A 137 11.94 -12.71 -7.16
C GLY A 137 10.77 -13.58 -6.67
N GLU A 138 10.61 -14.75 -7.30
CA GLU A 138 9.54 -15.70 -7.02
C GLU A 138 9.84 -16.54 -5.78
N ILE A 139 9.55 -16.00 -4.59
CA ILE A 139 9.73 -16.74 -3.33
C ILE A 139 8.43 -17.41 -2.87
N LYS A 140 8.53 -18.69 -2.47
CA LYS A 140 7.38 -19.47 -1.95
C LYS A 140 6.96 -19.06 -0.53
N PHE A 141 7.92 -18.59 0.27
CA PHE A 141 7.72 -18.20 1.67
C PHE A 141 8.48 -16.93 1.98
N CYS A 142 7.90 -16.05 2.80
CA CYS A 142 8.56 -14.85 3.29
C CYS A 142 9.62 -15.19 4.33
N GLY A 143 10.87 -14.81 4.09
CA GLY A 143 11.97 -15.01 5.05
C GLY A 143 11.83 -14.22 6.37
N ASN A 144 10.96 -13.19 6.40
CA ASN A 144 10.74 -12.39 7.60
C ASN A 144 9.62 -12.92 8.50
N CYS A 145 8.47 -13.35 7.94
CA CYS A 145 7.32 -13.79 8.73
C CYS A 145 6.88 -15.25 8.52
N GLY A 146 7.50 -15.97 7.60
CA GLY A 146 7.16 -17.35 7.28
C GLY A 146 5.85 -17.55 6.51
N ALA A 147 5.11 -16.48 6.18
CA ALA A 147 3.89 -16.58 5.39
C ALA A 147 4.20 -17.14 4.01
N LYS A 148 3.32 -18.03 3.52
CA LYS A 148 3.36 -18.50 2.14
C LYS A 148 2.99 -17.33 1.23
N ASN A 149 3.85 -17.03 0.26
CA ASN A 149 3.53 -16.03 -0.75
C ASN A 149 2.71 -16.73 -1.83
N MET A 150 1.52 -16.20 -2.15
CA MET A 150 0.73 -16.68 -3.28
C MET A 150 1.26 -15.99 -4.53
N ILE A 151 2.31 -16.56 -5.10
CA ILE A 151 2.73 -16.27 -6.47
C ILE A 151 2.17 -17.44 -7.29
N GLU A 152 1.00 -17.25 -7.90
CA GLU A 152 0.50 -18.11 -8.98
C GLU A 152 0.61 -17.35 -10.30
#